data_AF-A0A7J7PIF0-F1
#
_entry.id   AF-A0A7J7PIF0-F1
#
_cell.length_a   1.000
_cell.length_b   1.000
_cell.length_c   1.000
_cell.angle_alpha   90.00
_cell.angle_beta   90.00
_cell.angle_gamma   90.00
#
_symmetry.space_group_name_H-M   'P 1'
#
loop_
_entity.id
_entity.type
_entity.pdbx_description
1 polymer ?
#
loop_
_entity_poly.entity_id
_entity_poly.type
_entity_poly.pdbx_seq_one_letter_code
_entity_poly.pdbx_strand_id
1 'polypeptide(L)'
;MGRGGRGGHKKRLMRKDYQGDGRRDNKWNEKKTHRADQYLEAGDMRNEAFEEYYQMQDIVPEGEWQEFLDVLKKPLPITFRINGSGRFADQLRQKLESDFFSHFSQGPVMLDGELVQPPRPLPWYPCNLGWHMDFSRNQLRKVSWLAAIHEFMKVANEAGSITRQEAVSMVPPLFMDVQPHHRASWAYHGLPSASPAQVLDMCAAPGSKTFQLLEMLHDMEGAAGGSTTPSGFVVANDADAVRCNLLTHQTKRMCSPCLMVTNHNGEQFPRITGLQPAPGSAAAAAAAAAAAAAQPAAQQQQQGEVMLFDRILCDVPCSGDGTMRKAPDIWRRWSVNNGNGLHNMQLRIALHAVRLLKVGGRMVYSTCTPNPIEDEAVVAELLVRCQGALQLLDVSEQLPALKRCPGKRRWLVRDKHQWYSTWQEAEKVGFKLDPSMFSTPEKAQLPLDRCMRILPHHQDTGGFFVAVLQKVAETPDLPDPSLAHRFTRIITAGHDGRLVKVEGADPHQGAEDAAAYALEAAERAIAALEAGDTAAANKAAHAAAAAASRGGLAQDAATEIYRNQRRYDSQEARKQQRQRQQDQQSAAAAA
;
A
#
# COMPACT_ATOMS: atom_id res chain seq x y z
N MET A 1 11.43 -35.67 -40.20
CA MET A 1 11.24 -34.36 -40.87
C MET A 1 9.79 -33.96 -40.71
N GLY A 2 9.48 -32.76 -40.21
CA GLY A 2 8.10 -32.29 -40.07
C GLY A 2 7.98 -31.07 -39.18
N ARG A 3 8.13 -29.89 -39.78
CA ARG A 3 7.82 -28.56 -39.23
C ARG A 3 6.36 -28.55 -38.73
N GLY A 4 6.02 -28.05 -37.54
CA GLY A 4 5.97 -26.62 -37.22
C GLY A 4 4.57 -26.05 -37.52
N GLY A 5 3.76 -25.79 -36.50
CA GLY A 5 2.43 -25.19 -36.67
C GLY A 5 1.74 -24.87 -35.35
N ARG A 6 1.75 -23.58 -34.98
CA ARG A 6 1.17 -23.00 -33.76
C ARG A 6 -0.36 -22.94 -33.80
N GLY A 7 -0.96 -23.20 -32.63
CA GLY A 7 -1.92 -22.25 -32.02
C GLY A 7 -3.41 -22.48 -32.29
N GLY A 8 -4.14 -22.84 -31.23
CA GLY A 8 -5.60 -22.81 -31.21
C GLY A 8 -6.16 -22.95 -29.79
N HIS A 9 -6.05 -21.89 -28.98
CA HIS A 9 -6.75 -21.84 -27.69
C HIS A 9 -8.27 -21.90 -27.89
N LYS A 10 -8.91 -22.99 -27.44
CA LYS A 10 -10.32 -23.01 -27.04
C LYS A 10 -10.40 -22.91 -25.51
N LYS A 11 -11.16 -21.91 -25.06
CA LYS A 11 -11.60 -21.72 -23.67
C LYS A 11 -12.37 -22.95 -23.17
N ARG A 12 -12.20 -23.29 -21.88
CA ARG A 12 -13.34 -23.75 -21.08
C ARG A 12 -13.17 -23.33 -19.62
N LEU A 13 -14.23 -22.74 -19.10
CA LEU A 13 -14.39 -22.33 -17.71
C LEU A 13 -14.48 -23.55 -16.78
N MET A 14 -13.86 -23.36 -15.61
CA MET A 14 -14.18 -23.82 -14.26
C MET A 14 -14.64 -25.27 -13.96
N ARG A 15 -14.08 -25.70 -12.82
CA ARG A 15 -14.57 -26.63 -11.80
C ARG A 15 -14.15 -28.10 -11.97
N LYS A 16 -13.72 -28.67 -10.84
CA LYS A 16 -13.13 -30.00 -10.57
C LYS A 16 -11.60 -30.03 -10.54
N ASP A 17 -10.90 -30.57 -9.55
CA ASP A 17 -11.24 -31.21 -8.28
C ASP A 17 -9.98 -31.13 -7.40
N TYR A 18 -10.18 -31.13 -6.09
CA TYR A 18 -9.19 -31.60 -5.13
C TYR A 18 -9.01 -33.10 -5.40
N GLN A 19 -7.99 -33.49 -6.16
CA GLN A 19 -7.49 -34.86 -6.19
C GLN A 19 -5.97 -34.83 -6.19
N GLY A 20 -5.40 -35.53 -5.20
CA GLY A 20 -3.98 -35.71 -5.03
C GLY A 20 -3.39 -36.66 -6.07
N ASP A 21 -2.25 -36.25 -6.60
CA ASP A 21 -1.16 -37.07 -7.12
C ASP A 21 0.02 -36.10 -7.31
N GLY A 22 1.22 -36.57 -6.98
CA GLY A 22 2.44 -35.78 -6.86
C GLY A 22 3.01 -35.29 -8.19
N ARG A 23 3.95 -34.35 -8.04
CA ARG A 23 4.80 -33.73 -9.08
C ARG A 23 4.10 -32.74 -10.00
N ARG A 24 4.12 -31.47 -9.59
CA ARG A 24 4.10 -30.33 -10.53
C ARG A 24 5.48 -29.69 -10.56
N ASP A 25 6.15 -29.84 -11.70
CA ASP A 25 7.33 -29.06 -12.03
C ASP A 25 6.97 -27.58 -12.11
N ASN A 26 7.63 -26.78 -11.27
CA ASN A 26 7.58 -25.33 -11.28
C ASN A 26 8.32 -24.80 -12.52
N LYS A 27 7.67 -24.76 -13.69
CA LYS A 27 8.17 -23.96 -14.81
C LYS A 27 7.91 -22.48 -14.55
N TRP A 28 8.85 -21.86 -13.83
CA TRP A 28 9.03 -20.43 -13.79
C TRP A 28 9.16 -19.90 -15.22
N ASN A 29 8.32 -18.93 -15.58
CA ASN A 29 8.36 -18.30 -16.89
C ASN A 29 9.56 -17.33 -16.94
N GLU A 30 10.74 -17.86 -17.26
CA GLU A 30 12.04 -17.14 -17.37
C GLU A 30 12.00 -15.89 -18.28
N LYS A 31 10.97 -15.75 -19.13
CA LYS A 31 10.88 -14.60 -20.05
C LYS A 31 10.43 -13.29 -19.40
N LYS A 32 9.92 -13.30 -18.16
CA LYS A 32 9.61 -12.06 -17.41
C LYS A 32 10.74 -11.61 -16.48
N THR A 33 11.67 -12.48 -16.13
CA THR A 33 12.81 -12.15 -15.25
C THR A 33 13.91 -11.38 -15.97
N HIS A 34 14.06 -11.54 -17.29
CA HIS A 34 15.11 -10.83 -18.05
C HIS A 34 14.92 -9.31 -18.21
N ARG A 35 13.79 -8.72 -17.81
CA ARG A 35 13.61 -7.25 -17.85
C ARG A 35 13.92 -6.55 -16.52
N ALA A 36 14.08 -7.31 -15.43
CA ALA A 36 14.33 -6.78 -14.09
C ALA A 36 15.82 -6.63 -13.73
N ASP A 37 16.71 -7.29 -14.49
CA ASP A 37 18.16 -7.33 -14.23
C ASP A 37 18.99 -6.52 -15.23
N GLN A 38 18.39 -5.50 -15.89
CA GLN A 38 19.23 -4.43 -16.44
C GLN A 38 19.62 -3.54 -15.26
N TYR A 39 20.81 -3.80 -14.69
CA TYR A 39 21.48 -2.82 -13.84
C TYR A 39 21.48 -1.49 -14.59
N LEU A 40 20.77 -0.52 -14.02
CA LEU A 40 20.81 0.82 -14.56
C LEU A 40 22.23 1.33 -14.41
N GLU A 41 22.84 1.74 -15.52
CA GLU A 41 24.13 2.41 -15.46
C GLU A 41 23.93 3.78 -14.77
N ALA A 42 24.97 4.34 -14.18
CA ALA A 42 24.87 5.62 -13.46
C ALA A 42 24.26 6.74 -14.30
N GLY A 43 24.41 6.70 -15.63
CA GLY A 43 23.80 7.64 -16.58
C GLY A 43 22.28 7.54 -16.69
N ASP A 44 21.68 6.42 -16.32
CA ASP A 44 20.23 6.19 -16.36
C ASP A 44 19.50 6.66 -15.07
N MET A 45 20.24 6.98 -14.01
CA MET A 45 19.70 7.46 -12.72
C MET A 45 19.60 8.99 -12.69
N ARG A 46 18.87 9.55 -13.68
CA ARG A 46 18.60 10.98 -13.81
C ARG A 46 17.15 11.20 -14.23
N ASN A 47 16.51 12.20 -13.66
CA ASN A 47 15.17 12.64 -14.09
C ASN A 47 15.00 14.14 -13.77
N GLU A 48 15.00 14.97 -14.80
CA GLU A 48 14.93 16.44 -14.64
C GLU A 48 13.61 16.89 -14.02
N ALA A 49 12.50 16.20 -14.35
CA ALA A 49 11.20 16.53 -13.77
C ALA A 49 11.13 16.18 -12.28
N PHE A 50 11.81 15.11 -11.84
CA PHE A 50 11.96 14.76 -10.42
C PHE A 50 12.76 15.85 -9.70
N GLU A 51 13.91 16.22 -10.26
CA GLU A 51 14.78 17.23 -9.66
C GLU A 51 14.06 18.58 -9.54
N GLU A 52 13.45 19.07 -10.63
CA GLU A 52 12.65 20.29 -10.64
C GLU A 52 11.51 20.23 -9.61
N TYR A 53 10.79 19.10 -9.54
CA TYR A 53 9.67 18.95 -8.62
C TYR A 53 10.10 19.05 -7.16
N TYR A 54 11.11 18.29 -6.75
CA TYR A 54 11.52 18.25 -5.35
C TYR A 54 12.31 19.49 -4.90
N GLN A 55 13.00 20.16 -5.83
CA GLN A 55 13.57 21.49 -5.58
C GLN A 55 12.47 22.54 -5.37
N MET A 56 11.47 22.59 -6.26
CA MET A 56 10.35 23.54 -6.16
C MET A 56 9.47 23.29 -4.92
N GLN A 57 9.34 22.03 -4.48
CA GLN A 57 8.63 21.70 -3.25
C GLN A 57 9.45 22.00 -1.99
N ASP A 58 10.75 22.32 -2.12
CA ASP A 58 11.63 22.67 -1.00
C ASP A 58 11.61 21.59 0.09
N ILE A 59 11.75 20.32 -0.33
CA ILE A 59 11.66 19.17 0.58
C ILE A 59 13.00 18.87 1.24
N VAL A 60 14.09 19.08 0.50
CA VAL A 60 15.45 18.89 0.99
C VAL A 60 15.95 20.22 1.54
N PRO A 61 16.52 20.24 2.76
CA PRO A 61 17.07 21.46 3.34
C PRO A 61 18.08 22.16 2.42
N GLU A 62 18.15 23.49 2.54
CA GLU A 62 19.08 24.32 1.76
C GLU A 62 20.53 23.83 1.93
N GLY A 63 21.24 23.67 0.81
CA GLY A 63 22.63 23.18 0.78
C GLY A 63 22.80 21.66 0.76
N GLU A 64 21.76 20.87 1.04
CA GLU A 64 21.86 19.40 1.10
C GLU A 64 21.45 18.69 -0.20
N TRP A 65 20.98 19.42 -1.20
CA TRP A 65 20.42 18.86 -2.44
C TRP A 65 21.35 17.88 -3.18
N GLN A 66 22.63 18.24 -3.31
CA GLN A 66 23.59 17.40 -4.02
C GLN A 66 23.84 16.09 -3.27
N GLU A 67 23.96 16.14 -1.94
CA GLU A 67 24.15 14.96 -1.09
C GLU A 67 22.94 14.03 -1.16
N PHE A 68 21.73 14.60 -1.12
CA PHE A 68 20.47 13.86 -1.31
C PHE A 68 20.46 13.09 -2.64
N LEU A 69 20.79 13.76 -3.76
CA LEU A 69 20.86 13.11 -5.07
C LEU A 69 21.96 12.04 -5.15
N ASP A 70 23.13 12.29 -4.57
CA ASP A 70 24.24 11.35 -4.58
C ASP A 70 23.92 10.08 -3.77
N VAL A 71 23.20 10.20 -2.66
CA VAL A 71 22.76 9.05 -1.86
C VAL A 71 21.62 8.28 -2.54
N LEU A 72 20.68 8.96 -3.21
CA LEU A 72 19.61 8.28 -3.97
C LEU A 72 20.14 7.39 -5.11
N LYS A 73 21.33 7.69 -5.63
CA LYS A 73 22.01 6.92 -6.69
C LYS A 73 22.82 5.73 -6.16
N LYS A 74 22.96 5.59 -4.83
CA LYS A 74 23.70 4.50 -4.18
C LYS A 74 22.76 3.37 -3.73
N PRO A 75 23.19 2.11 -3.79
CA PRO A 75 22.42 0.99 -3.28
C PRO A 75 22.16 1.15 -1.77
N LEU A 76 21.05 0.60 -1.27
CA LEU A 76 20.77 0.58 0.17
C LEU A 76 21.76 -0.33 0.92
N PRO A 77 22.16 0.05 2.14
CA PRO A 77 22.86 -0.84 3.05
C PRO A 77 21.97 -2.04 3.44
N ILE A 78 22.61 -3.16 3.79
CA ILE A 78 21.89 -4.32 4.32
C ILE A 78 21.48 -4.01 5.75
N THR A 79 20.19 -4.11 6.03
CA THR A 79 19.62 -3.82 7.34
C THR A 79 18.82 -5.02 7.84
N PHE A 80 18.93 -5.28 9.14
CA PHE A 80 18.19 -6.33 9.81
C PHE A 80 17.91 -5.94 11.25
N ARG A 81 16.97 -6.64 11.87
CA ARG A 81 16.66 -6.50 13.28
C ARG A 81 16.60 -7.86 13.96
N ILE A 82 17.07 -7.93 15.18
CA ILE A 82 16.93 -9.06 16.08
C ILE A 82 15.53 -9.02 16.67
N ASN A 83 14.88 -10.17 16.71
CA ASN A 83 13.60 -10.31 17.37
C ASN A 83 13.80 -10.26 18.90
N GLY A 84 13.39 -9.16 19.53
CA GLY A 84 13.53 -8.94 20.98
C GLY A 84 12.71 -9.90 21.84
N SER A 85 11.58 -10.40 21.34
CA SER A 85 10.70 -11.33 22.09
C SER A 85 11.29 -12.73 22.29
N GLY A 86 12.39 -13.06 21.60
CA GLY A 86 13.03 -14.36 21.70
C GLY A 86 13.85 -14.52 22.98
N ARG A 87 13.76 -15.67 23.64
CA ARG A 87 14.54 -16.01 24.87
C ARG A 87 16.06 -15.87 24.73
N PHE A 88 16.57 -15.88 23.50
CA PHE A 88 17.99 -15.81 23.19
C PHE A 88 18.37 -14.48 22.52
N ALA A 89 17.51 -13.47 22.51
CA ALA A 89 17.77 -12.19 21.82
C ALA A 89 19.07 -11.53 22.30
N ASP A 90 19.27 -11.43 23.62
CA ASP A 90 20.48 -10.86 24.20
C ASP A 90 21.73 -11.68 23.88
N GLN A 91 21.64 -13.01 23.97
CA GLN A 91 22.74 -13.90 23.62
C GLN A 91 23.09 -13.80 22.13
N LEU A 92 22.09 -13.64 21.26
CA LEU A 92 22.27 -13.44 19.83
C LEU A 92 22.97 -12.12 19.54
N ARG A 93 22.55 -11.04 20.22
CA ARG A 93 23.17 -9.71 20.12
C ARG A 93 24.63 -9.75 20.59
N GLN A 94 24.88 -10.33 21.76
CA GLN A 94 26.25 -10.50 22.29
C GLN A 94 27.12 -11.32 21.34
N LYS A 95 26.60 -12.41 20.77
CA LYS A 95 27.31 -13.24 19.79
C LYS A 95 27.63 -12.48 18.52
N LEU A 96 26.71 -11.64 18.03
CA LEU A 96 26.95 -10.74 16.90
C LEU A 96 28.10 -9.77 17.21
N GLU A 97 28.08 -9.17 18.39
CA GLU A 97 29.12 -8.26 18.87
C GLU A 97 30.48 -8.94 19.06
N SER A 98 30.53 -10.15 19.64
CA SER A 98 31.77 -10.86 19.95
C SER A 98 32.38 -11.61 18.76
N ASP A 99 31.62 -12.50 18.13
CA ASP A 99 32.16 -13.49 17.20
C ASP A 99 32.39 -12.87 15.82
N PHE A 100 31.49 -11.99 15.43
CA PHE A 100 31.46 -11.45 14.07
C PHE A 100 32.12 -10.09 13.96
N PHE A 101 31.98 -9.20 14.95
CA PHE A 101 32.59 -7.87 14.88
C PHE A 101 34.02 -7.80 15.43
N SER A 102 34.49 -8.84 16.12
CA SER A 102 35.92 -8.98 16.46
C SER A 102 36.83 -9.02 15.22
N HIS A 103 36.33 -9.42 14.06
CA HIS A 103 37.08 -9.36 12.80
C HIS A 103 37.31 -7.92 12.30
N PHE A 104 36.58 -6.94 12.85
CA PHE A 104 36.76 -5.50 12.59
C PHE A 104 37.49 -4.76 13.72
N SER A 105 38.13 -5.48 14.65
CA SER A 105 38.80 -4.87 15.82
C SER A 105 39.85 -3.80 15.47
N GLN A 106 40.38 -3.84 14.24
CA GLN A 106 41.41 -2.90 13.75
C GLN A 106 40.84 -1.78 12.86
N GLY A 107 39.51 -1.69 12.71
CA GLY A 107 38.83 -0.69 11.89
C GLY A 107 38.29 -1.22 10.57
N PRO A 108 37.99 -0.34 9.61
CA PRO A 108 37.46 -0.71 8.29
C PRO A 108 38.42 -1.61 7.52
N VAL A 109 37.88 -2.55 6.73
CA VAL A 109 38.65 -3.57 6.01
C VAL A 109 38.57 -3.31 4.51
N MET A 110 39.69 -3.40 3.80
CA MET A 110 39.71 -3.30 2.33
C MET A 110 39.25 -4.61 1.69
N LEU A 111 38.14 -4.59 0.96
CA LEU A 111 37.58 -5.74 0.25
C LEU A 111 37.22 -5.35 -1.19
N ASP A 112 37.75 -6.08 -2.17
CA ASP A 112 37.54 -5.81 -3.61
C ASP A 112 37.87 -4.36 -4.03
N GLY A 113 38.83 -3.70 -3.34
CA GLY A 113 39.21 -2.31 -3.60
C GLY A 113 38.32 -1.26 -2.93
N GLU A 114 37.31 -1.67 -2.17
CA GLU A 114 36.43 -0.80 -1.39
C GLU A 114 36.76 -0.88 0.11
N LEU A 115 36.67 0.26 0.79
CA LEU A 115 36.82 0.33 2.24
C LEU A 115 35.49 -0.02 2.91
N VAL A 116 35.43 -1.20 3.53
CA VAL A 116 34.21 -1.73 4.10
C VAL A 116 34.16 -1.46 5.60
N GLN A 117 33.07 -0.83 6.04
CA GLN A 117 32.84 -0.44 7.42
C GLN A 117 32.36 -1.63 8.27
N PRO A 118 32.67 -1.64 9.58
CA PRO A 118 32.08 -2.60 10.49
C PRO A 118 30.55 -2.46 10.54
N PRO A 119 29.82 -3.56 10.78
CA PRO A 119 28.42 -3.51 11.13
C PRO A 119 28.20 -2.64 12.36
N ARG A 120 27.14 -1.84 12.33
CA ARG A 120 26.82 -0.89 13.39
C ARG A 120 25.36 -0.98 13.79
N PRO A 121 25.03 -0.80 15.07
CA PRO A 121 23.64 -0.68 15.48
C PRO A 121 23.02 0.58 14.87
N LEU A 122 21.73 0.51 14.59
CA LEU A 122 20.91 1.67 14.27
C LEU A 122 20.65 2.42 15.58
N PRO A 123 21.24 3.61 15.81
CA PRO A 123 21.25 4.24 17.15
C PRO A 123 19.85 4.58 17.68
N TRP A 124 18.88 4.74 16.78
CA TRP A 124 17.49 5.02 17.11
C TRP A 124 16.64 3.77 17.29
N TYR A 125 17.12 2.57 16.95
CA TYR A 125 16.37 1.35 17.16
C TYR A 125 16.54 0.91 18.62
N PRO A 126 15.44 0.62 19.36
CA PRO A 126 15.53 0.26 20.77
C PRO A 126 16.46 -0.91 21.06
N CYS A 127 17.11 -0.86 22.23
CA CYS A 127 17.94 -1.94 22.79
C CYS A 127 19.06 -2.45 21.86
N ASN A 128 19.53 -1.63 20.90
CA ASN A 128 20.52 -2.01 19.88
C ASN A 128 20.13 -3.30 19.11
N LEU A 129 18.83 -3.52 18.89
CA LEU A 129 18.34 -4.69 18.18
C LEU A 129 18.30 -4.50 16.66
N GLY A 130 18.35 -3.26 16.16
CA GLY A 130 18.44 -2.94 14.74
C GLY A 130 19.89 -2.71 14.31
N TRP A 131 20.27 -3.25 13.16
CA TRP A 131 21.65 -3.25 12.67
C TRP A 131 21.74 -2.89 11.18
N HIS A 132 22.85 -2.25 10.85
CA HIS A 132 23.24 -1.78 9.52
C HIS A 132 24.58 -2.43 9.13
N MET A 133 24.68 -2.88 7.87
CA MET A 133 25.89 -3.46 7.29
C MET A 133 26.15 -2.93 5.87
N ASP A 134 27.37 -2.48 5.62
CA ASP A 134 27.83 -1.93 4.34
C ASP A 134 28.48 -2.97 3.43
N PHE A 135 27.90 -4.18 3.36
CA PHE A 135 28.40 -5.25 2.48
C PHE A 135 27.55 -5.37 1.22
N SER A 136 28.21 -5.46 0.06
CA SER A 136 27.53 -5.95 -1.14
C SER A 136 27.22 -7.45 -1.01
N ARG A 137 26.18 -7.91 -1.72
CA ARG A 137 25.85 -9.35 -1.80
C ARG A 137 27.00 -10.20 -2.35
N ASN A 138 27.87 -9.62 -3.18
CA ASN A 138 29.03 -10.31 -3.75
C ASN A 138 30.17 -10.43 -2.73
N GLN A 139 30.46 -9.37 -1.98
CA GLN A 139 31.45 -9.38 -0.90
C GLN A 139 31.09 -10.40 0.19
N LEU A 140 29.79 -10.52 0.53
CA LEU A 140 29.31 -11.50 1.50
C LEU A 140 29.63 -12.97 1.15
N ARG A 141 29.82 -13.29 -0.14
CA ARG A 141 30.05 -14.68 -0.60
C ARG A 141 31.52 -15.02 -0.81
N LYS A 142 32.37 -14.02 -1.09
CA LYS A 142 33.78 -14.23 -1.47
C LYS A 142 34.70 -14.45 -0.26
N VAL A 143 34.37 -13.83 0.86
CA VAL A 143 35.21 -13.86 2.06
C VAL A 143 34.67 -14.90 3.03
N SER A 144 35.52 -15.84 3.46
CA SER A 144 35.11 -17.02 4.25
C SER A 144 34.35 -16.68 5.54
N TRP A 145 34.79 -15.67 6.28
CA TRP A 145 34.12 -15.24 7.52
C TRP A 145 32.82 -14.44 7.25
N LEU A 146 32.75 -13.65 6.17
CA LEU A 146 31.50 -13.01 5.73
C LEU A 146 30.47 -14.04 5.24
N ALA A 147 30.92 -15.13 4.62
CA ALA A 147 30.05 -16.23 4.22
C ALA A 147 29.43 -16.92 5.45
N ALA A 148 30.18 -17.07 6.53
CA ALA A 148 29.68 -17.58 7.80
C ALA A 148 28.62 -16.64 8.42
N ILE A 149 28.84 -15.32 8.38
CA ILE A 149 27.84 -14.31 8.79
C ILE A 149 26.56 -14.44 7.96
N HIS A 150 26.71 -14.53 6.64
CA HIS A 150 25.58 -14.63 5.74
C HIS A 150 24.75 -15.89 5.99
N GLU A 151 25.39 -17.05 6.20
CA GLU A 151 24.67 -18.29 6.52
C GLU A 151 24.02 -18.21 7.91
N PHE A 152 24.70 -17.65 8.90
CA PHE A 152 24.12 -17.40 10.22
C PHE A 152 22.87 -16.53 10.13
N MET A 153 22.93 -15.39 9.42
CA MET A 153 21.79 -14.49 9.24
C MET A 153 20.64 -15.19 8.52
N LYS A 154 20.93 -16.03 7.53
CA LYS A 154 19.93 -16.81 6.80
C LYS A 154 19.23 -17.80 7.72
N VAL A 155 19.97 -18.59 8.49
CA VAL A 155 19.43 -19.56 9.45
C VAL A 155 18.64 -18.86 10.55
N ALA A 156 19.18 -17.77 11.12
CA ALA A 156 18.48 -16.97 12.13
C ALA A 156 17.20 -16.33 11.59
N ASN A 157 17.18 -15.95 10.31
CA ASN A 157 15.99 -15.43 9.65
C ASN A 157 14.95 -16.53 9.38
N GLU A 158 15.36 -17.74 9.01
CA GLU A 158 14.45 -18.88 8.88
C GLU A 158 13.84 -19.29 10.22
N ALA A 159 14.61 -19.19 11.31
CA ALA A 159 14.17 -19.45 12.67
C ALA A 159 13.30 -18.33 13.28
N GLY A 160 13.20 -17.15 12.64
CA GLY A 160 12.44 -16.01 13.18
C GLY A 160 13.15 -15.20 14.28
N SER A 161 14.42 -15.49 14.55
CA SER A 161 15.25 -14.74 15.51
C SER A 161 15.81 -13.44 14.92
N ILE A 162 15.93 -13.35 13.59
CA ILE A 162 16.31 -12.14 12.86
C ILE A 162 15.27 -11.90 11.75
N THR A 163 15.02 -10.64 11.43
CA THR A 163 14.29 -10.28 10.20
C THR A 163 15.09 -9.25 9.43
N ARG A 164 15.32 -9.52 8.13
CA ARG A 164 15.81 -8.51 7.20
C ARG A 164 14.69 -7.54 6.84
N GLN A 165 14.94 -6.26 7.08
CA GLN A 165 13.97 -5.20 6.86
C GLN A 165 14.74 -3.91 6.65
N GLU A 166 14.27 -3.10 5.71
CA GLU A 166 14.83 -1.77 5.45
C GLU A 166 14.70 -0.88 6.68
N ALA A 167 15.76 -0.14 7.03
CA ALA A 167 15.84 0.75 8.20
C ALA A 167 14.56 1.60 8.40
N VAL A 168 14.19 2.42 7.42
CA VAL A 168 13.02 3.31 7.55
C VAL A 168 11.69 2.58 7.60
N SER A 169 11.61 1.35 7.06
CA SER A 169 10.42 0.51 7.17
C SER A 169 10.21 0.03 8.61
N MET A 170 11.22 0.08 9.48
CA MET A 170 11.12 -0.27 10.89
C MET A 170 10.48 0.83 11.75
N VAL A 171 10.40 2.05 11.24
CA VAL A 171 10.03 3.24 12.01
C VAL A 171 8.53 3.29 12.37
N PRO A 172 7.57 3.06 11.44
CA PRO A 172 6.15 3.21 11.77
C PRO A 172 5.67 2.32 12.93
N PRO A 173 6.03 1.01 12.99
CA PRO A 173 5.64 0.18 14.13
C PRO A 173 6.15 0.70 15.48
N LEU A 174 7.33 1.34 15.53
CA LEU A 174 7.89 1.87 16.79
C LEU A 174 7.03 3.01 17.37
N PHE A 175 6.29 3.74 16.52
CA PHE A 175 5.37 4.80 16.96
C PHE A 175 3.96 4.30 17.27
N MET A 176 3.64 3.04 16.96
CA MET A 176 2.33 2.45 17.23
C MET A 176 2.09 2.22 18.72
N ASP A 177 3.14 2.10 19.54
CA ASP A 177 3.02 1.83 20.98
C ASP A 177 2.08 0.63 21.24
N VAL A 178 2.44 -0.51 20.64
CA VAL A 178 1.76 -1.80 20.82
C VAL A 178 2.32 -2.46 22.07
N GLN A 179 1.48 -2.74 23.06
CA GLN A 179 1.88 -3.43 24.29
C GLN A 179 1.14 -4.78 24.43
N PRO A 180 1.79 -5.86 24.92
CA PRO A 180 1.18 -7.19 25.12
C PRO A 180 -0.05 -7.18 26.04
N HIS A 181 -0.03 -6.24 26.99
CA HIS A 181 -1.07 -5.98 27.97
C HIS A 181 -1.19 -4.45 28.05
N HIS A 182 -2.28 -3.86 27.56
CA HIS A 182 -2.53 -2.43 27.82
C HIS A 182 -2.84 -2.28 29.33
N ARG A 183 -1.80 -2.25 30.17
CA ARG A 183 -1.89 -1.93 31.60
C ARG A 183 -2.10 -0.43 31.76
N ALA A 184 -2.87 -0.08 32.77
CA ALA A 184 -3.36 1.25 33.12
C ALA A 184 -2.30 2.36 33.38
N SER A 185 -1.00 2.13 33.15
CA SER A 185 0.06 3.08 33.53
C SER A 185 0.43 4.13 32.46
N TRP A 186 0.03 3.97 31.20
CA TRP A 186 0.16 5.04 30.19
C TRP A 186 -1.17 5.77 30.01
N ALA A 187 -1.56 6.52 31.03
CA ALA A 187 -2.64 7.48 30.98
C ALA A 187 -2.13 8.80 30.40
N TYR A 188 -1.76 8.85 29.12
CA TYR A 188 -1.86 10.12 28.41
C TYR A 188 -3.35 10.35 28.13
N HIS A 189 -3.98 11.25 28.91
CA HIS A 189 -5.41 11.59 28.95
C HIS A 189 -6.40 10.67 29.71
N GLY A 190 -5.94 9.84 30.66
CA GLY A 190 -6.83 9.37 31.74
C GLY A 190 -7.91 8.34 31.39
N LEU A 191 -7.85 7.70 30.21
CA LEU A 191 -8.73 6.57 29.87
C LEU A 191 -7.99 5.23 30.01
N PRO A 192 -8.32 4.38 30.99
CA PRO A 192 -7.77 3.03 31.06
C PRO A 192 -8.35 2.20 29.90
N SER A 193 -7.53 1.79 28.93
CA SER A 193 -7.93 0.70 28.02
C SER A 193 -7.64 -0.62 28.74
N ALA A 194 -8.63 -1.14 29.46
CA ALA A 194 -8.58 -2.44 30.11
C ALA A 194 -8.62 -3.62 29.12
N SER A 195 -8.58 -3.33 27.81
CA SER A 195 -8.79 -4.30 26.74
C SER A 195 -7.49 -4.68 26.04
N PRO A 196 -7.37 -5.94 25.59
CA PRO A 196 -6.21 -6.41 24.83
C PRO A 196 -5.97 -5.58 23.56
N ALA A 197 -4.72 -5.36 23.18
CA ALA A 197 -4.35 -4.57 22.02
C ALA A 197 -4.88 -5.20 20.72
N GLN A 198 -5.90 -4.59 20.13
CA GLN A 198 -6.42 -4.95 18.82
C GLN A 198 -5.73 -4.06 17.78
N VAL A 199 -4.86 -4.66 16.96
CA VAL A 199 -4.04 -3.96 15.98
C VAL A 199 -4.49 -4.29 14.57
N LEU A 200 -4.65 -3.28 13.71
CA LEU A 200 -4.88 -3.46 12.27
C LEU A 200 -3.69 -2.92 11.48
N ASP A 201 -3.15 -3.73 10.59
CA ASP A 201 -2.22 -3.32 9.53
C ASP A 201 -3.02 -3.30 8.22
N MET A 202 -3.32 -2.09 7.72
CA MET A 202 -4.32 -1.88 6.66
C MET A 202 -3.82 -2.33 5.27
N CYS A 203 -2.50 -2.28 5.05
CA CYS A 203 -1.81 -2.53 3.77
C CYS A 203 -0.52 -3.32 4.04
N ALA A 204 -0.69 -4.53 4.52
CA ALA A 204 0.29 -5.24 5.32
C ALA A 204 1.41 -5.92 4.51
N ALA A 205 1.17 -6.31 3.25
CA ALA A 205 2.18 -7.08 2.52
C ALA A 205 3.38 -6.20 2.13
N PRO A 206 4.62 -6.71 2.18
CA PRO A 206 4.98 -8.13 2.28
C PRO A 206 5.05 -8.70 3.70
N GLY A 207 4.69 -7.94 4.73
CA GLY A 207 4.55 -8.43 6.12
C GLY A 207 5.69 -8.10 7.07
N SER A 208 6.70 -7.31 6.68
CA SER A 208 7.82 -6.94 7.59
C SER A 208 7.35 -6.10 8.78
N LYS A 209 6.46 -5.12 8.54
CA LYS A 209 5.88 -4.28 9.59
C LYS A 209 4.91 -5.08 10.45
N THR A 210 4.05 -5.91 9.84
CA THR A 210 3.19 -6.87 10.54
C THR A 210 3.99 -7.79 11.46
N PHE A 211 5.12 -8.33 10.97
CA PHE A 211 6.02 -9.15 11.78
C PHE A 211 6.53 -8.39 13.00
N GLN A 212 6.92 -7.13 12.80
CA GLN A 212 7.42 -6.27 13.89
C GLN A 212 6.32 -5.94 14.92
N LEU A 213 5.09 -5.67 14.48
CA LEU A 213 3.93 -5.48 15.37
C LEU A 213 3.64 -6.73 16.19
N LEU A 214 3.74 -7.90 15.55
CA LEU A 214 3.60 -9.17 16.22
C LEU A 214 4.71 -9.39 17.27
N GLU A 215 5.95 -9.05 16.97
CA GLU A 215 7.05 -9.15 17.96
C GLU A 215 6.77 -8.29 19.19
N MET A 216 6.32 -7.04 18.99
CA MET A 216 5.93 -6.14 20.08
C MET A 216 4.79 -6.71 20.93
N LEU A 217 3.81 -7.38 20.29
CA LEU A 217 2.71 -8.03 20.99
C LEU A 217 3.18 -9.21 21.87
N HIS A 218 4.29 -9.85 21.51
CA HIS A 218 4.91 -10.96 22.26
C HIS A 218 6.05 -10.53 23.19
N ASP A 219 6.30 -9.22 23.32
CA ASP A 219 7.40 -8.69 24.13
C ASP A 219 7.07 -8.77 25.63
N MET A 220 7.39 -9.91 26.25
CA MET A 220 7.02 -10.25 27.63
C MET A 220 8.03 -9.77 28.67
N GLU A 221 8.40 -8.48 28.67
CA GLU A 221 9.17 -7.92 29.79
C GLU A 221 8.39 -8.12 31.10
N GLY A 222 8.94 -8.97 32.00
CA GLY A 222 8.43 -9.18 33.35
C GLY A 222 7.47 -10.35 33.57
N ALA A 223 7.19 -11.20 32.57
CA ALA A 223 6.45 -12.45 32.79
C ALA A 223 7.35 -13.50 33.48
N ALA A 224 7.47 -13.39 34.80
CA ALA A 224 8.03 -14.44 35.63
C ALA A 224 7.13 -15.68 35.57
N GLY A 225 7.37 -16.57 34.60
CA GLY A 225 6.77 -17.89 34.50
C GLY A 225 5.89 -18.11 33.27
N GLY A 226 6.37 -18.97 32.36
CA GLY A 226 5.53 -19.65 31.36
C GLY A 226 5.19 -18.85 30.11
N SER A 227 5.10 -19.57 28.98
CA SER A 227 4.60 -19.04 27.71
C SER A 227 3.12 -18.72 27.84
N THR A 228 2.79 -17.46 28.11
CA THR A 228 1.41 -16.97 28.05
C THR A 228 1.17 -16.36 26.69
N THR A 229 0.19 -16.88 25.94
CA THR A 229 -0.27 -16.26 24.69
C THR A 229 -0.69 -14.81 24.96
N PRO A 230 -0.25 -13.83 24.16
CA PRO A 230 -0.71 -12.45 24.29
C PRO A 230 -2.23 -12.36 24.26
N SER A 231 -2.77 -11.39 24.99
CA SER A 231 -4.22 -11.17 25.04
C SER A 231 -4.77 -10.48 23.77
N GLY A 232 -3.91 -9.73 23.06
CA GLY A 232 -4.23 -9.01 21.82
C GLY A 232 -3.97 -9.80 20.54
N PHE A 233 -4.23 -9.17 19.40
CA PHE A 233 -3.98 -9.75 18.08
C PHE A 233 -3.76 -8.68 17.01
N VAL A 234 -3.12 -9.12 15.92
CA VAL A 234 -2.88 -8.33 14.72
C VAL A 234 -3.76 -8.85 13.59
N VAL A 235 -4.59 -7.97 13.01
CA VAL A 235 -5.25 -8.19 11.73
C VAL A 235 -4.37 -7.57 10.64
N ALA A 236 -3.93 -8.39 9.69
CA ALA A 236 -3.06 -8.00 8.60
C ALA A 236 -3.83 -8.07 7.28
N ASN A 237 -4.15 -6.93 6.70
CA ASN A 237 -4.94 -6.80 5.49
C ASN A 237 -4.07 -6.43 4.28
N ASP A 238 -4.29 -7.06 3.13
CA ASP A 238 -3.78 -6.55 1.85
C ASP A 238 -4.82 -6.77 0.74
N ALA A 239 -4.89 -5.86 -0.23
CA ALA A 239 -5.86 -5.96 -1.33
C ALA A 239 -5.50 -7.06 -2.33
N ASP A 240 -4.24 -7.48 -2.41
CA ASP A 240 -3.76 -8.49 -3.34
C ASP A 240 -3.59 -9.86 -2.65
N ALA A 241 -4.35 -10.86 -3.11
CA ALA A 241 -4.35 -12.21 -2.55
C ALA A 241 -2.99 -12.93 -2.69
N VAL A 242 -2.22 -12.64 -3.75
CA VAL A 242 -0.88 -13.22 -3.94
C VAL A 242 0.11 -12.61 -2.94
N ARG A 243 0.00 -11.30 -2.71
CA ARG A 243 0.79 -10.61 -1.70
C ARG A 243 0.42 -11.05 -0.27
N CYS A 244 -0.84 -11.40 -0.01
CA CYS A 244 -1.25 -12.03 1.25
C CYS A 244 -0.51 -13.36 1.49
N ASN A 245 -0.31 -14.19 0.46
CA ASN A 245 0.46 -15.43 0.60
C ASN A 245 1.92 -15.16 0.97
N LEU A 246 2.53 -14.12 0.39
CA LEU A 246 3.87 -13.70 0.77
C LEU A 246 3.91 -13.23 2.23
N LEU A 247 2.93 -12.43 2.66
CA LEU A 247 2.79 -11.99 4.04
C LEU A 247 2.66 -13.17 5.01
N THR A 248 1.80 -14.15 4.71
CA THR A 248 1.68 -15.38 5.51
C THR A 248 3.00 -16.14 5.54
N HIS A 249 3.70 -16.26 4.42
CA HIS A 249 5.01 -16.90 4.37
C HIS A 249 6.06 -16.16 5.21
N GLN A 250 6.03 -14.83 5.23
CA GLN A 250 6.97 -14.04 6.05
C GLN A 250 6.64 -14.16 7.54
N THR A 251 5.36 -14.16 7.90
CA THR A 251 4.92 -14.15 9.31
C THR A 251 4.89 -15.54 9.95
N LYS A 252 4.74 -16.62 9.18
CA LYS A 252 4.65 -17.99 9.72
C LYS A 252 5.81 -18.40 10.63
N ARG A 253 7.03 -17.88 10.39
CA ARG A 253 8.24 -18.22 11.17
C ARG A 253 8.16 -17.76 12.63
N MET A 254 7.22 -16.86 12.92
CA MET A 254 6.95 -16.41 14.27
C MET A 254 6.03 -17.37 15.05
N CYS A 255 5.28 -18.24 14.34
CA CYS A 255 4.35 -19.20 14.91
C CYS A 255 3.35 -18.61 15.94
N SER A 256 2.98 -17.33 15.82
CA SER A 256 2.03 -16.68 16.71
C SER A 256 0.58 -17.08 16.40
N PRO A 257 -0.23 -17.44 17.41
CA PRO A 257 -1.66 -17.64 17.24
C PRO A 257 -2.44 -16.31 17.17
N CYS A 258 -1.77 -15.16 17.35
CA CYS A 258 -2.37 -13.83 17.46
C CYS A 258 -2.36 -13.07 16.12
N LEU A 259 -2.37 -13.77 14.99
CA LEU A 259 -2.39 -13.18 13.65
C LEU A 259 -3.62 -13.63 12.88
N MET A 260 -4.35 -12.67 12.31
CA MET A 260 -5.37 -12.90 11.32
C MET A 260 -4.95 -12.23 10.00
N VAL A 261 -4.95 -12.96 8.90
CA VAL A 261 -4.66 -12.40 7.57
C VAL A 261 -5.95 -12.28 6.78
N THR A 262 -6.23 -11.11 6.23
CA THR A 262 -7.44 -10.81 5.46
C THR A 262 -7.09 -10.26 4.07
N ASN A 263 -8.00 -10.45 3.10
CA ASN A 263 -7.84 -9.93 1.75
C ASN A 263 -9.01 -9.02 1.36
N HIS A 264 -8.88 -7.73 1.62
CA HIS A 264 -9.87 -6.72 1.28
C HIS A 264 -9.20 -5.44 0.75
N ASN A 265 -9.93 -4.68 -0.08
CA ASN A 265 -9.53 -3.32 -0.40
C ASN A 265 -9.57 -2.47 0.89
N GLY A 266 -8.45 -1.85 1.26
CA GLY A 266 -8.35 -1.01 2.46
C GLY A 266 -9.29 0.20 2.46
N GLU A 267 -9.68 0.70 1.27
CA GLU A 267 -10.67 1.78 1.11
C GLU A 267 -12.06 1.37 1.62
N GLN A 268 -12.33 0.06 1.71
CA GLN A 268 -13.62 -0.54 2.04
C GLN A 268 -13.47 -1.71 3.02
N PHE A 269 -12.46 -1.67 3.89
CA PHE A 269 -12.22 -2.76 4.84
C PHE A 269 -13.50 -3.06 5.67
N PRO A 270 -13.95 -4.31 5.80
CA PRO A 270 -15.24 -4.57 6.42
C PRO A 270 -15.26 -4.19 7.91
N ARG A 271 -16.42 -3.75 8.39
CA ARG A 271 -16.71 -3.69 9.82
C ARG A 271 -16.88 -5.12 10.34
N ILE A 272 -16.05 -5.51 11.30
CA ILE A 272 -16.16 -6.84 11.92
C ILE A 272 -17.26 -6.74 12.97
N THR A 273 -18.29 -7.59 12.87
CA THR A 273 -19.44 -7.63 13.77
C THR A 273 -19.72 -9.07 14.20
N GLY A 274 -20.56 -9.25 15.22
CA GLY A 274 -21.01 -10.58 15.64
C GLY A 274 -19.90 -11.41 16.29
N LEU A 275 -18.90 -10.77 16.90
CA LEU A 275 -17.90 -11.46 17.71
C LEU A 275 -18.60 -12.14 18.89
N GLN A 276 -18.51 -13.47 18.94
CA GLN A 276 -18.99 -14.22 20.09
C GLN A 276 -17.88 -14.27 21.15
N PRO A 277 -18.22 -14.00 22.43
CA PRO A 277 -17.25 -14.16 23.50
C PRO A 277 -16.75 -15.61 23.56
N ALA A 278 -15.47 -15.77 23.91
CA ALA A 278 -14.85 -17.09 23.98
C ALA A 278 -15.65 -18.02 24.92
N PRO A 279 -15.89 -19.30 24.56
CA PRO A 279 -16.61 -20.25 25.40
C PRO A 279 -15.98 -20.33 26.80
N GLY A 280 -16.78 -20.16 27.85
CA GLY A 280 -16.32 -20.18 29.25
C GLY A 280 -15.71 -18.86 29.76
N SER A 281 -15.65 -17.80 28.96
CA SER A 281 -15.26 -16.46 29.44
C SER A 281 -16.36 -15.81 30.29
N ALA A 282 -15.99 -14.86 31.16
CA ALA A 282 -16.95 -14.03 31.90
C ALA A 282 -17.93 -13.30 30.96
N ALA A 283 -17.44 -12.86 29.79
CA ALA A 283 -18.27 -12.27 28.74
C ALA A 283 -19.26 -13.28 28.12
N ALA A 284 -18.88 -14.55 27.97
CA ALA A 284 -19.78 -15.60 27.50
C ALA A 284 -20.84 -15.97 28.54
N ALA A 285 -20.49 -15.98 29.83
CA ALA A 285 -21.45 -16.15 30.91
C ALA A 285 -22.45 -14.98 30.97
N ALA A 286 -21.97 -13.75 30.80
CA ALA A 286 -22.82 -12.55 30.73
C ALA A 286 -23.73 -12.55 29.49
N ALA A 287 -23.20 -12.91 28.32
CA ALA A 287 -23.98 -13.03 27.08
C ALA A 287 -25.03 -14.15 27.17
N ALA A 288 -24.70 -15.29 27.77
CA ALA A 288 -25.65 -16.38 28.01
C ALA A 288 -26.75 -15.98 29.00
N ALA A 289 -26.42 -15.25 30.07
CA ALA A 289 -27.38 -14.70 31.01
C ALA A 289 -28.31 -13.66 30.36
N ALA A 290 -27.77 -12.78 29.51
CA ALA A 290 -28.55 -11.80 28.75
C ALA A 290 -29.48 -12.48 27.73
N ALA A 291 -29.00 -13.52 27.04
CA ALA A 291 -29.80 -14.32 26.12
C ALA A 291 -30.93 -15.09 26.85
N ALA A 292 -30.68 -15.58 28.06
CA ALA A 292 -31.70 -16.24 28.90
C ALA A 292 -32.77 -15.27 29.43
N ALA A 293 -32.44 -13.98 29.56
CA ALA A 293 -33.35 -12.93 30.01
C ALA A 293 -34.16 -12.27 28.86
N ALA A 294 -33.76 -12.46 27.61
CA ALA A 294 -34.43 -11.87 26.45
C ALA A 294 -35.70 -12.66 26.09
N GLN A 295 -36.86 -12.00 26.11
CA GLN A 295 -38.13 -12.56 25.64
C GLN A 295 -38.10 -12.75 24.10
N PRO A 296 -38.82 -13.74 23.54
CA PRO A 296 -38.89 -13.98 22.10
C PRO A 296 -39.78 -12.92 21.44
N ALA A 297 -39.25 -11.71 21.25
CA ALA A 297 -39.88 -10.67 20.46
C ALA A 297 -39.18 -10.53 19.10
N ALA A 298 -40.00 -10.41 18.06
CA ALA A 298 -39.76 -10.12 16.64
C ALA A 298 -38.31 -9.86 16.21
N GLN A 299 -37.93 -10.49 15.09
CA GLN A 299 -36.71 -10.32 14.27
C GLN A 299 -36.20 -8.87 14.17
N GLN A 300 -35.66 -8.32 15.25
CA GLN A 300 -34.75 -7.19 15.20
C GLN A 300 -33.42 -7.79 14.81
N GLN A 301 -32.92 -7.44 13.62
CA GLN A 301 -31.53 -7.68 13.26
C GLN A 301 -30.69 -7.10 14.40
N GLN A 302 -30.18 -7.97 15.28
CA GLN A 302 -29.18 -7.59 16.26
C GLN A 302 -28.01 -7.07 15.46
N GLN A 303 -27.91 -5.74 15.31
CA GLN A 303 -26.70 -5.09 14.83
C GLN A 303 -25.64 -5.41 15.88
N GLY A 304 -24.89 -6.49 15.64
CA GLY A 304 -23.83 -6.91 16.54
C GLY A 304 -22.85 -5.76 16.74
N GLU A 305 -22.32 -5.64 17.95
CA GLU A 305 -21.30 -4.64 18.28
C GLU A 305 -20.16 -4.68 17.24
N VAL A 306 -19.82 -3.50 16.70
CA VAL A 306 -18.73 -3.38 15.73
C VAL A 306 -17.42 -3.41 16.49
N MET A 307 -16.54 -4.33 16.12
CA MET A 307 -15.18 -4.35 16.62
C MET A 307 -14.39 -3.16 16.06
N LEU A 308 -13.87 -2.33 16.96
CA LEU A 308 -12.94 -1.24 16.66
C LEU A 308 -11.53 -1.64 17.08
N PHE A 309 -10.52 -0.95 16.55
CA PHE A 309 -9.11 -1.21 16.84
C PHE A 309 -8.52 -0.18 17.79
N ASP A 310 -7.60 -0.61 18.65
CA ASP A 310 -6.83 0.26 19.54
C ASP A 310 -5.67 0.93 18.80
N ARG A 311 -5.15 0.25 17.77
CA ARG A 311 -4.00 0.66 16.97
C ARG A 311 -4.24 0.35 15.49
N ILE A 312 -4.00 1.33 14.61
CA ILE A 312 -4.06 1.10 13.15
C ILE A 312 -2.81 1.64 12.46
N LEU A 313 -2.13 0.79 11.71
CA LEU A 313 -1.05 1.16 10.82
C LEU A 313 -1.61 1.32 9.39
N CYS A 314 -1.44 2.51 8.83
CA CYS A 314 -1.74 2.85 7.46
C CYS A 314 -0.44 3.13 6.70
N ASP A 315 0.31 2.06 6.42
CA ASP A 315 1.43 2.08 5.48
C ASP A 315 0.90 1.96 4.05
N VAL A 316 0.37 3.07 3.52
CA VAL A 316 -0.46 3.07 2.32
C VAL A 316 0.35 2.89 1.02
N PRO A 317 -0.24 2.34 -0.05
CA PRO A 317 0.40 2.33 -1.36
C PRO A 317 0.80 3.75 -1.81
N CYS A 318 2.08 3.91 -2.17
CA CYS A 318 2.74 5.17 -2.50
C CYS A 318 3.38 5.12 -3.88
N SER A 319 3.74 6.29 -4.42
CA SER A 319 4.57 6.43 -5.63
C SER A 319 5.91 5.72 -5.51
N GLY A 320 6.44 5.63 -4.29
CA GLY A 320 7.71 4.96 -4.00
C GLY A 320 8.94 5.82 -4.24
N ASP A 321 8.80 7.14 -4.33
CA ASP A 321 9.90 8.05 -4.67
C ASP A 321 11.09 7.95 -3.68
N GLY A 322 10.83 7.63 -2.41
CA GLY A 322 11.87 7.39 -1.40
C GLY A 322 12.59 6.04 -1.55
N THR A 323 12.12 5.18 -2.44
CA THR A 323 12.63 3.81 -2.64
C THR A 323 13.53 3.65 -3.87
N MET A 324 13.92 4.75 -4.54
CA MET A 324 14.77 4.72 -5.75
C MET A 324 16.08 3.93 -5.57
N ARG A 325 16.66 3.94 -4.36
CA ARG A 325 17.86 3.15 -4.02
C ARG A 325 17.63 1.63 -4.07
N LYS A 326 16.38 1.20 -3.88
CA LYS A 326 15.92 -0.21 -3.89
C LYS A 326 15.32 -0.61 -5.22
N ALA A 327 14.62 0.31 -5.87
CA ALA A 327 13.96 0.14 -7.16
C ALA A 327 14.45 1.24 -8.13
N PRO A 328 15.66 1.08 -8.71
CA PRO A 328 16.26 2.11 -9.57
C PRO A 328 15.42 2.42 -10.83
N ASP A 329 14.53 1.51 -11.25
CA ASP A 329 13.61 1.73 -12.37
C ASP A 329 12.68 2.94 -12.16
N ILE A 330 12.48 3.35 -10.90
CA ILE A 330 11.68 4.53 -10.55
C ILE A 330 12.24 5.79 -11.22
N TRP A 331 13.57 5.97 -11.34
CA TRP A 331 14.17 7.11 -12.01
C TRP A 331 13.59 7.35 -13.41
N ARG A 332 13.45 6.29 -14.22
CA ARG A 332 12.96 6.38 -15.61
C ARG A 332 11.45 6.59 -15.72
N ARG A 333 10.68 6.06 -14.76
CA ARG A 333 9.21 6.09 -14.79
C ARG A 333 8.61 7.16 -13.89
N TRP A 334 9.44 7.90 -13.16
CA TRP A 334 8.98 8.94 -12.25
C TRP A 334 8.22 10.01 -13.04
N SER A 335 7.03 10.36 -12.53
CA SER A 335 6.23 11.46 -13.04
C SER A 335 5.34 11.99 -11.93
N VAL A 336 4.98 13.27 -12.02
CA VAL A 336 4.09 13.92 -11.03
C VAL A 336 2.74 13.21 -10.86
N ASN A 337 2.25 12.59 -11.94
CA ASN A 337 0.97 11.88 -11.92
C ASN A 337 1.01 10.60 -11.09
N ASN A 338 2.21 10.05 -10.82
CA ASN A 338 2.34 8.84 -10.00
C ASN A 338 1.83 9.12 -8.57
N GLY A 339 2.22 10.26 -7.98
CA GLY A 339 1.74 10.67 -6.66
C GLY A 339 0.31 11.24 -6.69
N ASN A 340 0.02 12.15 -7.62
CA ASN A 340 -1.32 12.75 -7.73
C ASN A 340 -2.44 11.70 -7.92
N GLY A 341 -2.15 10.62 -8.66
CA GLY A 341 -3.10 9.54 -8.90
C GLY A 341 -3.44 8.71 -7.65
N LEU A 342 -2.59 8.73 -6.61
CA LEU A 342 -2.74 7.94 -5.40
C LEU A 342 -3.38 8.71 -4.24
N HIS A 343 -3.32 10.05 -4.25
CA HIS A 343 -3.82 10.90 -3.16
C HIS A 343 -5.22 10.50 -2.65
N ASN A 344 -6.22 10.39 -3.54
CA ASN A 344 -7.59 10.09 -3.11
C ASN A 344 -7.72 8.67 -2.54
N MET A 345 -6.98 7.70 -3.07
CA MET A 345 -6.96 6.34 -2.54
C MET A 345 -6.35 6.34 -1.13
N GLN A 346 -5.21 7.01 -0.94
CA GLN A 346 -4.53 7.14 0.35
C GLN A 346 -5.44 7.80 1.38
N LEU A 347 -6.10 8.90 0.99
CA LEU A 347 -7.07 9.60 1.83
C LEU A 347 -8.28 8.72 2.20
N ARG A 348 -8.84 7.95 1.25
CA ARG A 348 -9.95 7.03 1.55
C ARG A 348 -9.54 5.92 2.51
N ILE A 349 -8.36 5.32 2.31
CA ILE A 349 -7.82 4.33 3.25
C ILE A 349 -7.67 4.94 4.65
N ALA A 350 -7.10 6.14 4.74
CA ALA A 350 -6.89 6.83 6.00
C ALA A 350 -8.20 7.21 6.71
N LEU A 351 -9.18 7.76 5.98
CA LEU A 351 -10.50 8.07 6.52
C LEU A 351 -11.20 6.80 7.03
N HIS A 352 -11.08 5.71 6.28
CA HIS A 352 -11.69 4.45 6.66
C HIS A 352 -11.03 3.83 7.89
N ALA A 353 -9.70 3.93 8.01
CA ALA A 353 -8.97 3.58 9.23
C ALA A 353 -9.47 4.37 10.45
N VAL A 354 -9.65 5.69 10.33
CA VAL A 354 -10.17 6.52 11.43
C VAL A 354 -11.56 6.07 11.90
N ARG A 355 -12.44 5.64 10.98
CA ARG A 355 -13.77 5.07 11.33
C ARG A 355 -13.68 3.77 12.13
N LEU A 356 -12.61 2.99 11.92
CA LEU A 356 -12.37 1.72 12.60
C LEU A 356 -11.57 1.88 13.89
N LEU A 357 -11.07 3.10 14.19
CA LEU A 357 -10.27 3.40 15.36
C LEU A 357 -11.17 3.74 16.56
N LYS A 358 -10.87 3.17 17.72
CA LYS A 358 -11.48 3.56 19.00
C LYS A 358 -11.14 5.01 19.35
N VAL A 359 -12.03 5.68 20.08
CA VAL A 359 -11.64 6.89 20.82
C VAL A 359 -10.57 6.52 21.85
N GLY A 360 -9.51 7.31 21.91
CA GLY A 360 -8.26 7.02 22.62
C GLY A 360 -7.25 6.21 21.79
N GLY A 361 -7.67 5.59 20.68
CA GLY A 361 -6.82 4.78 19.81
C GLY A 361 -5.80 5.60 19.02
N ARG A 362 -4.70 4.95 18.63
CA ARG A 362 -3.61 5.56 17.86
C ARG A 362 -3.56 5.02 16.43
N MET A 363 -3.38 5.90 15.47
CA MET A 363 -3.14 5.57 14.07
C MET A 363 -1.77 6.10 13.65
N VAL A 364 -1.00 5.28 12.94
CA VAL A 364 0.22 5.74 12.27
C VAL A 364 -0.04 5.72 10.77
N TYR A 365 -0.01 6.89 10.13
CA TYR A 365 -0.01 7.02 8.68
C TYR A 365 1.44 7.08 8.20
N SER A 366 1.78 6.29 7.18
CA SER A 366 3.12 6.33 6.60
C SER A 366 3.14 6.07 5.11
N THR A 367 4.15 6.65 4.45
CA THR A 367 4.44 6.43 3.04
C THR A 367 5.94 6.27 2.82
N CYS A 368 6.27 5.66 1.69
CA CYS A 368 7.62 5.46 1.18
C CYS A 368 8.05 6.55 0.18
N THR A 369 7.52 7.76 0.34
CA THR A 369 7.75 8.91 -0.54
C THR A 369 8.01 10.17 0.29
N PRO A 370 8.77 11.14 -0.23
CA PRO A 370 8.84 12.48 0.33
C PRO A 370 7.85 13.45 -0.35
N ASN A 371 6.89 12.96 -1.13
CA ASN A 371 5.95 13.79 -1.90
C ASN A 371 4.86 14.42 -1.00
N PRO A 372 4.77 15.76 -0.89
CA PRO A 372 3.80 16.41 -0.01
C PRO A 372 2.32 16.15 -0.39
N ILE A 373 2.05 15.80 -1.65
CA ILE A 373 0.70 15.44 -2.09
C ILE A 373 0.26 14.09 -1.51
N GLU A 374 1.17 13.16 -1.29
CA GLU A 374 0.89 11.87 -0.68
C GLU A 374 1.02 11.91 0.85
N ASP A 375 1.70 12.93 1.37
CA ASP A 375 2.09 13.07 2.76
C ASP A 375 1.20 14.09 3.50
N GLU A 376 1.65 15.34 3.64
CA GLU A 376 0.95 16.36 4.42
C GLU A 376 -0.40 16.74 3.84
N ALA A 377 -0.58 16.67 2.52
CA ALA A 377 -1.90 16.94 1.93
C ALA A 377 -2.95 15.92 2.41
N VAL A 378 -2.59 14.63 2.49
CA VAL A 378 -3.47 13.58 3.02
C VAL A 378 -3.72 13.80 4.51
N VAL A 379 -2.67 14.03 5.30
CA VAL A 379 -2.79 14.25 6.75
C VAL A 379 -3.61 15.50 7.06
N ALA A 380 -3.38 16.60 6.36
CA ALA A 380 -4.09 17.85 6.56
C ALA A 380 -5.57 17.73 6.21
N GLU A 381 -5.90 17.11 5.08
CA GLU A 381 -7.28 16.85 4.70
C GLU A 381 -7.98 15.91 5.70
N LEU A 382 -7.27 14.87 6.17
CA LEU A 382 -7.78 13.95 7.20
C LEU A 382 -8.16 14.70 8.48
N LEU A 383 -7.27 15.58 8.97
CA LEU A 383 -7.50 16.38 10.18
C LEU A 383 -8.68 17.35 10.02
N VAL A 384 -8.78 18.05 8.89
CA VAL A 384 -9.90 18.96 8.57
C VAL A 384 -11.23 18.20 8.60
N ARG A 385 -11.30 17.06 7.92
CA ARG A 385 -12.53 16.23 7.85
C ARG A 385 -12.95 15.70 9.22
N CYS A 386 -11.99 15.42 10.10
CA CYS A 386 -12.27 14.93 11.44
C CYS A 386 -12.73 16.02 12.43
N GLN A 387 -12.71 17.31 12.05
CA GLN A 387 -13.26 18.41 12.86
C GLN A 387 -12.82 18.40 14.33
N GLY A 388 -11.53 18.13 14.57
CA GLY A 388 -10.94 18.07 15.92
C GLY A 388 -11.07 16.73 16.65
N ALA A 389 -11.81 15.75 16.10
CA ALA A 389 -11.89 14.39 16.65
C ALA A 389 -10.59 13.59 16.48
N LEU A 390 -9.71 14.01 15.57
CA LEU A 390 -8.40 13.42 15.32
C LEU A 390 -7.32 14.48 15.54
N GLN A 391 -6.27 14.13 16.27
CA GLN A 391 -5.16 15.03 16.60
C GLN A 391 -3.83 14.43 16.16
N LEU A 392 -2.96 15.27 15.61
CA LEU A 392 -1.58 14.91 15.30
C LEU A 392 -0.73 15.01 16.57
N LEU A 393 -0.20 13.87 17.03
CA LEU A 393 0.58 13.77 18.24
C LEU A 393 1.99 14.33 18.05
N ASP A 394 2.49 14.97 19.09
CA ASP A 394 3.89 15.33 19.18
C ASP A 394 4.69 14.12 19.70
N VAL A 395 5.61 13.63 18.87
CA VAL A 395 6.50 12.50 19.18
C VAL A 395 7.98 12.87 19.02
N SER A 396 8.29 14.17 19.12
CA SER A 396 9.65 14.73 19.01
C SER A 396 10.63 14.14 20.03
N GLU A 397 10.15 13.80 21.23
CA GLU A 397 10.97 13.17 22.30
C GLU A 397 11.17 11.65 22.11
N GLN A 398 10.40 11.01 21.22
CA GLN A 398 10.52 9.58 20.95
C GLN A 398 11.55 9.33 19.85
N LEU A 399 12.44 8.35 20.03
CA LEU A 399 13.53 8.01 19.10
C LEU A 399 14.45 9.23 18.80
N PRO A 400 15.09 9.86 19.82
CA PRO A 400 15.85 11.10 19.64
C PRO A 400 17.05 10.98 18.68
N ALA A 401 17.57 9.78 18.48
CA ALA A 401 18.67 9.52 17.53
C ALA A 401 18.20 9.33 16.07
N LEU A 402 16.88 9.36 15.80
CA LEU A 402 16.32 9.29 14.45
C LEU A 402 16.34 10.70 13.86
N LYS A 403 17.17 10.92 12.84
CA LYS A 403 17.20 12.19 12.13
C LYS A 403 15.95 12.30 11.26
N ARG A 404 15.25 13.41 11.40
CA ARG A 404 13.98 13.69 10.73
C ARG A 404 13.83 15.19 10.51
N CYS A 405 13.25 15.56 9.38
CA CYS A 405 12.77 16.91 9.11
C CYS A 405 11.30 17.03 9.51
N PRO A 406 10.85 18.23 9.92
CA PRO A 406 9.44 18.50 10.16
C PRO A 406 8.63 18.41 8.85
N GLY A 407 7.34 18.13 8.97
CA GLY A 407 6.42 18.23 7.85
C GLY A 407 6.22 19.67 7.37
N LYS A 408 5.79 19.80 6.11
CA LYS A 408 5.52 21.09 5.47
C LYS A 408 4.12 21.59 5.83
N ARG A 409 4.04 22.87 6.18
CA ARG A 409 2.74 23.58 6.34
C ARG A 409 2.18 24.14 5.04
N ARG A 410 3.03 24.27 4.02
CA ARG A 410 2.68 24.80 2.70
C ARG A 410 3.42 24.01 1.63
N TRP A 411 2.74 23.74 0.53
CA TRP A 411 3.28 23.05 -0.64
C TRP A 411 2.52 23.53 -1.89
N LEU A 412 3.10 23.26 -3.05
CA LEU A 412 2.46 23.53 -4.34
C LEU A 412 1.89 22.24 -4.92
N VAL A 413 0.90 22.37 -5.80
CA VAL A 413 0.36 21.24 -6.57
C VAL A 413 0.80 21.41 -8.02
N ARG A 414 1.24 20.34 -8.67
CA ARG A 414 1.67 20.38 -10.09
C ARG A 414 0.96 19.31 -10.88
N ASP A 415 0.51 19.64 -12.08
CA ASP A 415 0.14 18.66 -13.09
C ASP A 415 1.28 18.45 -14.10
N LYS A 416 1.02 17.76 -15.22
CA LYS A 416 2.05 17.53 -16.24
C LYS A 416 2.65 18.82 -16.83
N HIS A 417 1.96 19.95 -16.75
CA HIS A 417 2.24 21.17 -17.50
C HIS A 417 2.63 22.35 -16.61
N GLN A 418 1.98 22.54 -15.46
CA GLN A 418 2.17 23.74 -14.65
C GLN A 418 1.97 23.51 -13.15
N TRP A 419 2.46 24.48 -12.38
CA TRP A 419 2.31 24.59 -10.94
C TRP A 419 1.07 25.42 -10.59
N TYR A 420 0.46 25.08 -9.45
CA TYR A 420 -0.71 25.72 -8.89
C TYR A 420 -0.48 25.96 -7.40
N SER A 421 -0.83 27.17 -6.95
CA SER A 421 -0.79 27.54 -5.53
C SER A 421 -2.14 27.31 -4.85
N THR A 422 -3.23 27.38 -5.62
CA THR A 422 -4.60 27.27 -5.12
C THR A 422 -5.47 26.39 -6.02
N TRP A 423 -6.55 25.85 -5.46
CA TRP A 423 -7.51 25.04 -6.22
C TRP A 423 -8.20 25.88 -7.32
N GLN A 424 -8.48 27.16 -7.05
CA GLN A 424 -9.13 28.07 -8.01
C GLN A 424 -8.34 28.21 -9.31
N GLU A 425 -7.00 28.18 -9.24
CA GLU A 425 -6.15 28.17 -10.43
C GLU A 425 -6.24 26.84 -11.20
N ALA A 426 -6.35 25.73 -10.46
CA ALA A 426 -6.37 24.37 -10.99
C ALA A 426 -7.75 23.89 -11.47
N GLU A 427 -8.83 24.57 -11.09
CA GLU A 427 -10.22 24.17 -11.36
C GLU A 427 -10.49 23.94 -12.86
N LYS A 428 -9.87 24.75 -13.73
CA LYS A 428 -9.96 24.62 -15.20
C LYS A 428 -9.37 23.31 -15.73
N VAL A 429 -8.50 22.65 -14.96
CA VAL A 429 -7.84 21.37 -15.28
C VAL A 429 -8.39 20.23 -14.39
N GLY A 430 -9.47 20.50 -13.63
CA GLY A 430 -10.03 19.76 -12.48
C GLY A 430 -10.48 18.30 -12.66
N PHE A 431 -10.05 17.59 -13.70
CA PHE A 431 -10.22 16.14 -13.79
C PHE A 431 -9.01 15.34 -13.28
N LYS A 432 -7.84 15.96 -13.15
CA LYS A 432 -6.59 15.28 -12.72
C LYS A 432 -6.15 15.63 -11.30
N LEU A 433 -6.64 16.74 -10.76
CA LEU A 433 -6.30 17.26 -9.43
C LEU A 433 -7.56 17.34 -8.59
N ASP A 434 -7.40 17.35 -7.27
CA ASP A 434 -8.48 17.35 -6.29
C ASP A 434 -8.27 18.52 -5.31
N PRO A 435 -9.33 19.23 -4.86
CA PRO A 435 -9.22 20.28 -3.86
C PRO A 435 -8.47 19.84 -2.58
N SER A 436 -8.62 18.57 -2.19
CA SER A 436 -7.96 17.99 -1.02
C SER A 436 -6.42 18.02 -1.10
N MET A 437 -5.86 18.09 -2.31
CA MET A 437 -4.40 18.15 -2.54
C MET A 437 -3.78 19.50 -2.14
N PHE A 438 -4.57 20.56 -1.96
CA PHE A 438 -4.06 21.93 -1.83
C PHE A 438 -3.88 22.36 -0.38
N SER A 439 -2.80 23.10 -0.12
CA SER A 439 -2.51 23.76 1.16
C SER A 439 -3.35 25.03 1.32
N THR A 440 -4.58 24.91 1.82
CA THR A 440 -5.42 26.07 2.17
C THR A 440 -4.88 26.82 3.39
N PRO A 441 -5.27 28.09 3.62
CA PRO A 441 -4.91 28.82 4.84
C PRO A 441 -5.29 28.10 6.14
N GLU A 442 -6.42 27.39 6.13
CA GLU A 442 -6.87 26.53 7.23
C GLU A 442 -5.90 25.38 7.48
N LYS A 443 -5.54 24.63 6.42
CA LYS A 443 -4.57 23.51 6.52
C LYS A 443 -3.19 23.98 6.98
N ALA A 444 -2.77 25.17 6.55
CA ALA A 444 -1.47 25.74 6.93
C ALA A 444 -1.37 26.10 8.43
N GLN A 445 -2.50 26.21 9.15
CA GLN A 445 -2.54 26.44 10.60
C GLN A 445 -2.47 25.15 11.41
N LEU A 446 -2.67 23.99 10.77
CA LEU A 446 -2.52 22.70 11.44
C LEU A 446 -1.06 22.48 11.86
N PRO A 447 -0.81 21.71 12.94
CA PRO A 447 0.54 21.45 13.47
C PRO A 447 1.32 20.42 12.62
N LEU A 448 1.34 20.59 11.29
CA LEU A 448 1.93 19.64 10.33
C LEU A 448 3.44 19.49 10.49
N ASP A 449 4.10 20.40 11.19
CA ASP A 449 5.51 20.27 11.62
C ASP A 449 5.75 19.05 12.52
N ARG A 450 4.70 18.49 13.15
CA ARG A 450 4.76 17.23 13.91
C ARG A 450 4.85 15.98 13.03
N CYS A 451 4.57 16.10 11.74
CA CYS A 451 4.86 15.02 10.80
C CYS A 451 6.37 14.87 10.64
N MET A 452 6.82 13.68 10.32
CA MET A 452 8.24 13.34 10.24
C MET A 452 8.61 12.93 8.83
N ARG A 453 9.57 13.64 8.25
CA ARG A 453 10.23 13.30 6.98
C ARG A 453 11.58 12.71 7.26
N ILE A 454 11.84 11.51 6.78
CA ILE A 454 13.14 10.86 6.89
C ILE A 454 13.76 10.89 5.50
N LEU A 455 14.84 11.67 5.34
CA LEU A 455 15.52 11.82 4.06
C LEU A 455 16.69 10.83 3.95
N PRO A 456 16.92 10.24 2.76
CA PRO A 456 17.94 9.22 2.55
C PRO A 456 19.34 9.58 3.05
N HIS A 457 19.79 10.81 2.80
CA HIS A 457 21.17 11.24 3.06
C HIS A 457 21.47 11.49 4.54
N HIS A 458 20.46 11.71 5.38
CA HIS A 458 20.70 12.00 6.79
C HIS A 458 21.30 10.84 7.58
N GLN A 459 20.88 9.61 7.27
CA GLN A 459 21.32 8.39 7.96
C GLN A 459 21.56 7.20 7.02
N ASP A 460 21.79 7.47 5.73
CA ASP A 460 22.04 6.45 4.70
C ASP A 460 20.91 5.41 4.60
N THR A 461 19.67 5.88 4.50
CA THR A 461 18.48 5.02 4.43
C THR A 461 17.68 5.24 3.13
N GLY A 462 16.51 4.61 3.02
CA GLY A 462 15.48 5.07 2.10
C GLY A 462 14.83 6.38 2.57
N GLY A 463 13.98 6.94 1.72
CA GLY A 463 13.13 8.09 2.05
C GLY A 463 11.77 7.63 2.58
N PHE A 464 11.24 8.33 3.58
CA PHE A 464 10.02 7.89 4.27
C PHE A 464 9.29 9.05 4.95
N PHE A 465 7.97 8.91 5.11
CA PHE A 465 7.12 9.85 5.82
C PHE A 465 6.30 9.14 6.89
N VAL A 466 6.14 9.77 8.07
CA VAL A 466 5.36 9.24 9.19
C VAL A 466 4.56 10.36 9.86
N ALA A 467 3.28 10.11 10.12
CA ALA A 467 2.42 10.93 10.95
C ALA A 467 1.74 10.07 12.02
N VAL A 468 1.81 10.49 13.28
CA VAL A 468 1.24 9.77 14.43
C VAL A 468 0.00 10.50 14.90
N LEU A 469 -1.15 9.85 14.82
CA LEU A 469 -2.47 10.45 15.07
C LEU A 469 -3.17 9.75 16.23
N GLN A 470 -3.94 10.48 17.01
CA GLN A 470 -4.81 9.94 18.05
C GLN A 470 -6.24 10.41 17.84
N LYS A 471 -7.20 9.48 17.91
CA LYS A 471 -8.63 9.82 17.90
C LYS A 471 -9.02 10.18 19.33
N VAL A 472 -9.47 11.40 19.55
CA VAL A 472 -9.79 11.94 20.89
C VAL A 472 -11.29 12.10 21.14
N ALA A 473 -12.09 12.05 20.09
CA ALA A 473 -13.55 12.07 20.16
C ALA A 473 -14.14 11.23 19.02
N GLU A 474 -15.46 10.99 19.06
CA GLU A 474 -16.12 10.38 17.92
C GLU A 474 -16.05 11.31 16.70
N THR A 475 -15.80 10.71 15.54
CA THR A 475 -15.75 11.47 14.29
C THR A 475 -17.16 11.82 13.84
N PRO A 476 -17.35 12.96 13.16
CA PRO A 476 -18.57 13.20 12.41
C PRO A 476 -18.77 12.11 11.33
N ASP A 477 -19.90 12.15 10.62
CA ASP A 477 -19.97 11.39 9.39
C ASP A 477 -18.86 11.88 8.45
N LEU A 478 -18.01 10.95 8.01
CA LEU A 478 -16.85 11.24 7.19
C LEU A 478 -17.25 10.86 5.76
N PRO A 479 -17.86 11.74 4.95
CA PRO A 479 -18.24 11.38 3.60
C PRO A 479 -17.00 10.98 2.80
N ASP A 480 -17.18 10.03 1.88
CA ASP A 480 -16.13 9.69 0.92
C ASP A 480 -15.67 10.99 0.22
N PRO A 481 -14.35 11.28 0.13
CA PRO A 481 -13.85 12.42 -0.62
C PRO A 481 -14.50 12.47 -2.00
N SER A 482 -15.43 13.42 -2.15
CA SER A 482 -16.35 13.45 -3.27
C SER A 482 -15.57 13.61 -4.55
N LEU A 483 -15.79 12.68 -5.49
CA LEU A 483 -15.44 12.89 -6.90
C LEU A 483 -16.34 13.97 -7.55
N ALA A 484 -17.21 14.65 -6.79
CA ALA A 484 -18.18 15.63 -7.28
C ALA A 484 -17.54 16.71 -8.17
N HIS A 485 -16.34 17.20 -7.83
CA HIS A 485 -15.58 18.13 -8.67
C HIS A 485 -15.08 17.50 -9.99
N ARG A 486 -14.88 16.17 -10.03
CA ARG A 486 -14.57 15.43 -11.27
C ARG A 486 -15.81 15.23 -12.14
N PHE A 487 -17.00 15.19 -11.54
CA PHE A 487 -18.28 14.98 -12.22
C PHE A 487 -18.97 16.29 -12.66
N THR A 488 -18.51 17.47 -12.24
CA THR A 488 -19.06 18.78 -12.70
C THR A 488 -18.78 19.08 -14.18
N ARG A 489 -18.23 18.12 -14.93
CA ARG A 489 -18.04 18.16 -16.39
C ARG A 489 -18.93 17.14 -17.12
N ILE A 490 -20.15 16.93 -16.65
CA ILE A 490 -21.16 16.30 -17.50
C ILE A 490 -21.58 17.33 -18.54
N ILE A 491 -20.95 17.18 -19.69
CA ILE A 491 -21.39 17.79 -20.92
C ILE A 491 -22.64 17.01 -21.33
N THR A 492 -23.82 17.58 -21.16
CA THR A 492 -25.00 17.07 -21.85
C THR A 492 -24.78 17.35 -23.34
N ALA A 493 -24.76 16.27 -24.13
CA ALA A 493 -24.91 16.41 -25.57
C ALA A 493 -26.34 16.87 -25.81
N GLY A 494 -26.52 18.06 -26.38
CA GLY A 494 -27.82 18.41 -26.95
C GLY A 494 -28.25 17.37 -27.98
N HIS A 495 -29.55 17.28 -28.26
CA HIS A 495 -30.09 16.39 -29.30
C HIS A 495 -29.45 16.57 -30.69
N ASP A 496 -28.70 17.66 -30.90
CA ASP A 496 -27.95 18.04 -32.10
C ASP A 496 -26.45 17.67 -32.05
N GLY A 497 -25.97 17.05 -30.97
CA GLY A 497 -24.57 16.69 -30.77
C GLY A 497 -23.65 17.86 -30.39
N ARG A 498 -24.19 19.03 -30.04
CA ARG A 498 -23.40 20.14 -29.49
C ARG A 498 -23.26 20.03 -27.97
N LEU A 499 -22.06 20.39 -27.50
CA LEU A 499 -21.66 20.33 -26.09
C LEU A 499 -22.23 21.53 -25.34
N VAL A 500 -23.08 21.32 -24.34
CA VAL A 500 -23.63 22.38 -23.48
C VAL A 500 -23.13 22.22 -22.05
N LYS A 501 -22.73 23.35 -21.43
CA LYS A 501 -22.32 23.44 -20.02
C LYS A 501 -23.59 23.58 -19.17
N VAL A 502 -23.85 22.65 -18.25
CA VAL A 502 -24.92 22.80 -17.24
C VAL A 502 -24.25 23.10 -15.91
N GLU A 503 -24.42 24.32 -15.40
CA GLU A 503 -23.96 24.69 -14.06
C GLU A 503 -24.99 24.20 -13.02
N GLY A 504 -24.54 23.54 -11.96
CA GLY A 504 -25.38 23.18 -10.80
C GLY A 504 -26.15 21.85 -10.89
N ALA A 505 -25.82 20.95 -11.81
CA ALA A 505 -26.47 19.63 -11.87
C ALA A 505 -26.04 18.71 -10.71
N ASP A 506 -27.01 18.01 -10.12
CA ASP A 506 -26.80 16.99 -9.09
C ASP A 506 -25.85 15.89 -9.61
N PRO A 507 -24.70 15.63 -8.94
CA PRO A 507 -23.75 14.60 -9.35
C PRO A 507 -24.34 13.18 -9.42
N HIS A 508 -25.35 12.87 -8.59
CA HIS A 508 -26.03 11.57 -8.62
C HIS A 508 -26.88 11.41 -9.86
N GLN A 509 -27.64 12.44 -10.20
CA GLN A 509 -28.48 12.47 -11.40
C GLN A 509 -27.61 12.44 -12.68
N GLY A 510 -26.48 13.14 -12.65
CA GLY A 510 -25.53 13.11 -13.76
C GLY A 510 -24.84 11.75 -13.98
N ALA A 511 -24.54 11.01 -12.91
CA ALA A 511 -24.00 9.65 -13.01
C ALA A 511 -25.05 8.67 -13.56
N GLU A 512 -26.31 8.82 -13.15
CA GLU A 512 -27.44 8.05 -13.68
C GLU A 512 -27.70 8.37 -15.16
N ASP A 513 -27.67 9.64 -15.55
CA ASP A 513 -27.83 10.09 -16.94
C ASP A 513 -26.69 9.57 -17.85
N ALA A 514 -25.45 9.56 -17.34
CA ALA A 514 -24.30 9.01 -18.06
C ALA A 514 -24.40 7.49 -18.24
N ALA A 515 -24.94 6.78 -17.24
CA ALA A 515 -25.20 5.34 -17.32
C ALA A 515 -26.33 5.02 -18.30
N ALA A 516 -27.43 5.80 -18.28
CA ALA A 516 -28.54 5.67 -19.22
C ALA A 516 -28.09 5.92 -20.67
N TYR A 517 -27.30 6.98 -20.91
CA TYR A 517 -26.74 7.26 -22.23
C TYR A 517 -25.77 6.17 -22.71
N ALA A 518 -24.95 5.61 -21.82
CA ALA A 518 -24.05 4.50 -22.18
C ALA A 518 -24.83 3.24 -22.60
N LEU A 519 -25.96 2.97 -21.94
CA LEU A 519 -26.85 1.86 -22.29
C LEU A 519 -27.49 2.09 -23.66
N GLU A 520 -28.06 3.27 -23.90
CA GLU A 520 -28.69 3.63 -25.18
C GLU A 520 -27.69 3.64 -26.35
N ALA A 521 -26.45 4.10 -26.11
CA ALA A 521 -25.38 4.04 -27.10
C ALA A 521 -24.93 2.59 -27.39
N ALA A 522 -24.96 1.71 -26.39
CA ALA A 522 -24.67 0.28 -26.59
C ALA A 522 -25.78 -0.42 -27.38
N GLU A 523 -27.05 -0.11 -27.12
CA GLU A 523 -28.19 -0.62 -27.88
C GLU A 523 -28.13 -0.18 -29.35
N ARG A 524 -27.78 1.09 -29.62
CA ARG A 524 -27.56 1.57 -30.99
C ARG A 524 -26.38 0.87 -31.68
N ALA A 525 -25.32 0.54 -30.95
CA ALA A 525 -24.20 -0.21 -31.51
C ALA A 525 -24.61 -1.65 -31.89
N ILE A 526 -25.44 -2.29 -31.08
CA ILE A 526 -25.99 -3.63 -31.35
C ILE A 526 -26.91 -3.58 -32.58
N ALA A 527 -27.84 -2.63 -32.63
CA ALA A 527 -28.75 -2.48 -33.77
C ALA A 527 -28.00 -2.19 -35.10
N ALA A 528 -26.94 -1.37 -35.05
CA ALA A 528 -26.10 -1.10 -36.22
C ALA A 528 -25.31 -2.34 -36.68
N LEU A 529 -24.84 -3.17 -35.75
CA LEU A 529 -24.20 -4.46 -36.07
C LEU A 529 -25.19 -5.42 -36.73
N GLU A 530 -26.43 -5.51 -36.23
CA GLU A 530 -27.49 -6.33 -36.82
C GLU A 530 -27.89 -5.85 -38.22
N ALA A 531 -27.81 -4.55 -38.47
CA ALA A 531 -28.04 -3.93 -39.79
C ALA A 531 -26.83 -4.01 -40.74
N GLY A 532 -25.67 -4.51 -40.29
CA GLY A 532 -24.45 -4.61 -41.09
C GLY A 532 -23.66 -3.30 -41.27
N ASP A 533 -24.04 -2.22 -40.58
CA ASP A 533 -23.34 -0.93 -40.62
C ASP A 533 -22.23 -0.88 -39.55
N THR A 534 -21.08 -1.43 -39.94
CA THR A 534 -19.89 -1.49 -39.08
C THR A 534 -19.31 -0.13 -38.69
N ALA A 535 -19.54 0.92 -39.49
CA ALA A 535 -19.04 2.26 -39.19
C ALA A 535 -19.89 2.93 -38.11
N ALA A 536 -21.22 2.84 -38.22
CA ALA A 536 -22.14 3.32 -37.20
C ALA A 536 -21.99 2.55 -35.89
N ALA A 537 -21.80 1.23 -35.95
CA ALA A 537 -21.56 0.38 -34.79
C ALA A 537 -20.30 0.80 -34.02
N ASN A 538 -19.18 1.02 -34.72
CA ASN A 538 -17.93 1.45 -34.10
C ASN A 538 -18.06 2.85 -33.47
N LYS A 539 -18.74 3.78 -34.15
CA LYS A 539 -19.00 5.13 -33.62
C LYS A 539 -19.83 5.09 -32.34
N ALA A 540 -20.90 4.29 -32.31
CA ALA A 540 -21.76 4.13 -31.15
C ALA A 540 -21.06 3.40 -29.98
N ALA A 541 -20.27 2.36 -30.28
CA ALA A 541 -19.49 1.63 -29.27
C ALA A 541 -18.41 2.52 -28.62
N HIS A 542 -17.75 3.38 -29.40
CA HIS A 542 -16.81 4.37 -28.85
C HIS A 542 -17.53 5.41 -27.98
N ALA A 543 -18.73 5.85 -28.36
CA ALA A 543 -19.53 6.75 -27.53
C ALA A 543 -19.96 6.09 -26.20
N ALA A 544 -20.38 4.82 -26.24
CA ALA A 544 -20.75 4.05 -25.05
C ALA A 544 -19.56 3.86 -24.09
N ALA A 545 -18.38 3.49 -24.62
CA ALA A 545 -17.16 3.34 -23.81
C ALA A 545 -16.69 4.67 -23.20
N ALA A 546 -16.84 5.77 -23.95
CA ALA A 546 -16.50 7.09 -23.47
C ALA A 546 -17.47 7.61 -22.40
N ALA A 547 -18.73 7.17 -22.41
CA ALA A 547 -19.72 7.49 -21.38
C ALA A 547 -19.54 6.60 -20.13
N ALA A 548 -19.33 5.29 -20.31
CA ALA A 548 -19.12 4.34 -19.22
C ALA A 548 -17.84 4.61 -18.41
N SER A 549 -16.77 5.07 -19.06
CA SER A 549 -15.54 5.51 -18.37
C SER A 549 -15.74 6.77 -17.53
N ARG A 550 -16.82 7.54 -17.76
CA ARG A 550 -17.17 8.77 -17.04
C ARG A 550 -18.22 8.57 -15.96
N GLY A 551 -18.93 7.45 -15.90
CA GLY A 551 -19.99 7.16 -14.90
C GLY A 551 -19.54 6.40 -13.66
N GLY A 552 -18.25 6.05 -13.53
CA GLY A 552 -17.68 5.41 -12.33
C GLY A 552 -18.18 3.98 -12.01
N LEU A 553 -19.24 3.49 -12.65
CA LEU A 553 -19.86 2.19 -12.40
C LEU A 553 -20.04 1.41 -13.70
N ALA A 554 -18.95 0.93 -14.32
CA ALA A 554 -19.03 -0.12 -15.35
C ALA A 554 -17.65 -0.65 -15.81
N GLN A 555 -16.80 -1.12 -14.89
CA GLN A 555 -15.67 -1.96 -15.33
C GLN A 555 -16.17 -3.29 -15.93
N ASP A 556 -17.30 -3.81 -15.46
CA ASP A 556 -17.83 -5.10 -15.91
C ASP A 556 -18.52 -5.04 -17.28
N ALA A 557 -19.31 -4.01 -17.57
CA ALA A 557 -19.98 -3.88 -18.88
C ALA A 557 -18.98 -3.58 -20.02
N ALA A 558 -17.99 -2.71 -19.79
CA ALA A 558 -16.93 -2.44 -20.77
C ALA A 558 -16.08 -3.69 -21.06
N THR A 559 -15.86 -4.53 -20.05
CA THR A 559 -15.14 -5.81 -20.20
C THR A 559 -15.97 -6.83 -20.97
N GLU A 560 -17.28 -6.88 -20.75
CA GLU A 560 -18.21 -7.77 -21.47
C GLU A 560 -18.33 -7.39 -22.96
N ILE A 561 -18.43 -6.08 -23.26
CA ILE A 561 -18.45 -5.54 -24.63
C ILE A 561 -17.14 -5.86 -25.37
N TYR A 562 -15.99 -5.64 -24.74
CA TYR A 562 -14.68 -5.98 -25.33
C TYR A 562 -14.51 -7.50 -25.56
N ARG A 563 -15.04 -8.34 -24.67
CA ARG A 563 -15.06 -9.81 -24.84
C ARG A 563 -15.96 -10.25 -25.99
N ASN A 564 -17.10 -9.58 -26.19
CA ASN A 564 -18.03 -9.89 -27.27
C ASN A 564 -17.50 -9.42 -28.62
N GLN A 565 -16.87 -8.23 -28.70
CA GLN A 565 -16.17 -7.78 -29.91
C GLN A 565 -15.08 -8.77 -30.35
N ARG A 566 -14.21 -9.21 -29.42
CA ARG A 566 -13.20 -10.23 -29.73
C ARG A 566 -13.78 -11.58 -30.17
N ARG A 567 -14.97 -11.95 -29.67
CA ARG A 567 -15.65 -13.17 -30.11
C ARG A 567 -16.19 -13.02 -31.53
N TYR A 568 -16.74 -11.86 -31.86
CA TYR A 568 -17.23 -11.55 -33.21
C TYR A 568 -16.09 -11.51 -34.23
N ASP A 569 -15.01 -10.76 -33.95
CA ASP A 569 -13.83 -10.68 -34.83
C ASP A 569 -13.19 -12.06 -35.06
N SER A 570 -13.17 -12.91 -34.02
CA SER A 570 -12.68 -14.28 -34.14
C SER A 570 -13.60 -15.20 -34.95
N GLN A 571 -14.91 -14.94 -35.00
CA GLN A 571 -15.86 -15.71 -35.81
C GLN A 571 -15.79 -15.30 -37.28
N GLU A 572 -15.70 -14.01 -37.57
CA GLU A 572 -15.54 -13.47 -38.92
C GLU A 572 -14.20 -13.89 -39.53
N ALA A 573 -13.09 -13.83 -38.78
CA ALA A 573 -11.80 -14.33 -39.25
C ALA A 573 -11.85 -15.83 -39.63
N ARG A 574 -12.62 -16.65 -38.88
CA ARG A 574 -12.81 -18.08 -39.18
C ARG A 574 -13.75 -18.35 -40.35
N LYS A 575 -14.69 -17.45 -40.65
CA LYS A 575 -15.50 -17.53 -41.87
C LYS A 575 -14.66 -17.19 -43.10
N GLN A 576 -13.91 -16.09 -43.04
CA GLN A 576 -13.02 -15.68 -44.15
C GLN A 576 -11.95 -16.73 -44.45
N GLN A 577 -11.39 -17.38 -43.42
CA GLN A 577 -10.41 -18.44 -43.62
C GLN A 577 -11.03 -19.70 -44.26
N ARG A 578 -12.28 -20.04 -43.93
CA ARG A 578 -13.01 -21.16 -44.55
C ARG A 578 -13.40 -20.86 -46.00
N GLN A 579 -13.80 -19.63 -46.29
CA GLN A 579 -14.08 -19.19 -47.66
C GLN A 579 -12.82 -19.31 -48.53
N ARG A 580 -11.68 -18.79 -48.05
CA ARG A 580 -10.40 -18.92 -48.78
C ARG A 580 -9.98 -20.37 -49.01
N GLN A 581 -10.25 -21.27 -48.06
CA GLN A 581 -9.97 -22.71 -48.23
C GLN A 581 -10.90 -23.35 -49.26
N GLN A 582 -12.18 -22.97 -49.29
CA GLN A 582 -13.13 -23.43 -50.31
C GLN A 582 -12.78 -22.88 -51.70
N ASP A 583 -12.38 -21.62 -51.80
CA ASP A 583 -11.94 -20.99 -53.06
C ASP A 583 -10.65 -21.64 -53.58
N GLN A 584 -9.71 -22.00 -52.71
CA GLN A 584 -8.50 -22.74 -53.07
C GLN A 584 -8.80 -24.19 -53.50
N GLN A 585 -9.75 -24.86 -52.86
CA GLN A 585 -10.16 -26.22 -53.23
C GLN A 585 -10.93 -26.26 -54.55
N SER A 586 -11.75 -25.25 -54.83
CA SER A 586 -12.48 -25.13 -56.09
C SER A 586 -11.57 -24.72 -57.25
N ALA A 587 -10.58 -23.85 -57.02
CA ALA A 587 -9.54 -23.53 -58.02
C ALA A 587 -8.65 -24.74 -58.35
N ALA A 588 -8.35 -25.60 -57.36
CA ALA A 588 -7.58 -26.84 -57.57
C ALA A 588 -8.39 -27.97 -58.23
N ALA A 589 -9.72 -27.87 -58.26
CA ALA A 589 -10.60 -28.81 -58.95
C ALA A 589 -10.95 -28.37 -60.39
N ALA A 590 -10.69 -27.10 -60.73
CA ALA A 590 -10.92 -26.52 -62.06
C ALA A 590 -9.65 -26.46 -62.92
N ALA A 591 -8.48 -26.73 -62.33
CA ALA A 591 -7.20 -26.94 -63.00
C ALA A 591 -6.89 -28.44 -63.05
#